data_AF-A0A5J4SK72-F1
#
_entry.id   AF-A0A5J4SK72-F1
#
_cell.length_a   1.000
_cell.length_b   1.000
_cell.length_c   1.000
_cell.angle_alpha   90.00
_cell.angle_beta   90.00
_cell.angle_gamma   90.00
#
_symmetry.space_group_name_H-M   'P 1'
#
loop_
_entity.id
_entity.type
_entity.pdbx_description
1 polymer ?
#
loop_
_entity_poly.entity_id
_entity_poly.type
_entity_poly.pdbx_seq_one_letter_code
_entity_poly.pdbx_strand_id
1 'polypeptide(L)'
;MGFNEFIGTLFGNKAVRDMKEVQPWVVKVKAAYPDIAQLDNNALRAKTGELKQYIHGLVEKERTRVEELKASIEQTEMEDREDIFTEIDRTEKKILDLYEKALDEVLPLAFSIVKETAKRFTENAEITVTATEFDRTLAATKDFVRIEGDKAIYQNHWIAGGSEITWNMIHYDVQLFGGVVLHKGKIAEMATGEGKTLVATLPVFLNALTGNGVHVVTVNDYLSKRDSE
;
A
#
# COMPACT_ATOMS: atom_id res chain seq x y z
N MET A 1 24.29 -32.22 -23.48
CA MET A 1 23.37 -31.14 -23.10
C MET A 1 21.98 -31.74 -22.98
N GLY A 2 21.47 -31.84 -21.75
CA GLY A 2 20.15 -32.41 -21.51
C GLY A 2 19.03 -31.45 -21.92
N PHE A 3 17.85 -31.96 -22.25
CA PHE A 3 16.67 -31.17 -22.60
C PHE A 3 16.33 -30.10 -21.53
N ASN A 4 16.54 -30.40 -20.24
CA ASN A 4 16.38 -29.46 -19.13
C ASN A 4 17.42 -28.32 -19.12
N GLU A 5 18.64 -28.60 -19.58
CA GLU A 5 19.73 -27.62 -19.69
C GLU A 5 19.47 -26.65 -20.86
N PHE A 6 18.88 -27.17 -21.94
CA PHE A 6 18.46 -26.40 -23.12
C PHE A 6 17.23 -25.51 -22.83
N ILE A 7 16.25 -26.02 -22.06
CA ILE A 7 15.10 -25.19 -21.60
C ILE A 7 15.54 -24.16 -20.57
N GLY A 8 16.43 -24.51 -19.64
CA GLY A 8 16.99 -23.58 -18.65
C GLY A 8 17.78 -22.42 -19.27
N THR A 9 18.45 -22.66 -20.40
CA THR A 9 19.17 -21.63 -21.17
C THR A 9 18.25 -20.77 -22.04
N LEU A 10 17.14 -21.31 -22.56
CA LEU A 10 16.17 -20.57 -23.37
C LEU A 10 15.16 -19.74 -22.54
N PHE A 11 14.72 -20.23 -21.37
CA PHE A 11 13.65 -19.60 -20.57
C PHE A 11 14.09 -19.09 -19.20
N GLY A 12 15.31 -19.41 -18.75
CA GLY A 12 15.78 -19.11 -17.39
C GLY A 12 15.07 -19.95 -16.32
N ASN A 13 15.57 -19.91 -15.09
CA ASN A 13 14.88 -20.53 -13.95
C ASN A 13 13.70 -19.66 -13.47
N LYS A 14 12.86 -20.19 -12.57
CA LYS A 14 11.69 -19.46 -12.04
C LYS A 14 12.06 -18.08 -11.49
N ALA A 15 13.14 -17.99 -10.71
CA ALA A 15 13.61 -16.73 -10.14
C ALA A 15 13.97 -15.68 -11.21
N VAL A 16 14.64 -16.09 -12.30
CA VAL A 16 14.97 -15.19 -13.41
C VAL A 16 13.70 -14.66 -14.10
N ARG A 17 12.67 -15.49 -14.25
CA ARG A 17 11.39 -15.05 -14.84
C ARG A 17 10.62 -14.10 -13.91
N ASP A 18 10.52 -14.45 -12.62
CA ASP A 18 9.89 -13.58 -11.62
C ASP A 18 10.60 -12.22 -11.55
N MET A 19 11.93 -12.20 -11.64
CA MET A 19 12.70 -10.96 -11.71
C MET A 19 12.40 -10.13 -12.96
N LYS A 20 12.19 -10.77 -14.13
CA LYS A 20 11.79 -10.07 -15.36
C LYS A 20 10.40 -9.42 -15.25
N GLU A 21 9.51 -9.98 -14.44
CA GLU A 21 8.19 -9.41 -14.17
C GLU A 21 8.26 -8.22 -13.20
N VAL A 22 9.17 -8.27 -12.21
CA VAL A 22 9.26 -7.25 -11.15
C VAL A 22 10.15 -6.06 -11.55
N GLN A 23 11.25 -6.30 -12.27
CA GLN A 23 12.21 -5.27 -12.68
C GLN A 23 11.58 -4.04 -13.34
N PRO A 24 10.62 -4.17 -14.28
CA PRO A 24 9.99 -3.01 -14.90
C PRO A 24 9.26 -2.10 -13.90
N TRP A 25 8.70 -2.67 -12.82
CA TRP A 25 8.03 -1.88 -11.79
C TRP A 25 9.02 -1.04 -10.98
N VAL A 26 10.16 -1.60 -10.61
CA VAL A 26 11.21 -0.85 -9.90
C VAL A 26 11.76 0.28 -10.78
N VAL A 27 11.91 0.05 -12.09
CA VAL A 27 12.27 1.11 -13.04
C VAL A 27 11.22 2.23 -13.06
N LYS A 28 9.92 1.89 -13.11
CA LYS A 28 8.83 2.88 -13.05
C LYS A 28 8.83 3.66 -11.73
N VAL A 29 9.05 3.01 -10.59
CA VAL A 29 9.16 3.68 -9.28
C VAL A 29 10.30 4.69 -9.31
N LYS A 30 11.48 4.30 -9.79
CA LYS A 30 12.64 5.19 -9.88
C LYS A 30 12.41 6.36 -10.84
N ALA A 31 11.67 6.14 -11.93
CA ALA A 31 11.31 7.20 -12.87
C ALA A 31 10.30 8.19 -12.27
N ALA A 32 9.36 7.72 -11.44
CA ALA A 32 8.35 8.55 -10.78
C ALA A 32 8.88 9.28 -9.53
N TYR A 33 9.92 8.74 -8.89
CA TYR A 33 10.44 9.24 -7.62
C TYR A 33 10.86 10.73 -7.62
N PRO A 34 11.55 11.28 -8.64
CA PRO A 34 11.93 12.70 -8.65
C PRO A 34 10.74 13.66 -8.51
N ASP A 35 9.61 13.33 -9.15
CA ASP A 35 8.40 14.16 -9.10
C ASP A 35 7.75 14.15 -7.71
N ILE A 36 7.91 13.06 -6.97
CA ILE A 36 7.43 12.92 -5.59
C ILE A 36 8.40 13.60 -4.61
N ALA A 37 9.71 13.43 -4.81
CA ALA A 37 10.75 13.96 -3.92
C ALA A 37 10.75 15.49 -3.85
N GLN A 38 10.35 16.17 -4.93
CA GLN A 38 10.27 17.64 -4.96
C GLN A 38 9.03 18.24 -4.24
N LEU A 39 8.04 17.42 -3.88
CA LEU A 39 6.83 17.91 -3.21
C LEU A 39 7.15 18.38 -1.79
N ASP A 40 6.49 19.43 -1.28
CA ASP A 40 6.55 19.72 0.15
C ASP A 40 5.75 18.69 0.97
N ASN A 41 5.75 18.79 2.30
CA ASN A 41 5.08 17.80 3.16
C ASN A 41 3.56 17.75 2.95
N ASN A 42 2.95 18.89 2.67
CA ASN A 42 1.51 18.99 2.45
C ASN A 42 1.13 18.45 1.08
N ALA A 43 1.91 18.78 0.05
CA ALA A 43 1.73 18.27 -1.30
C ALA A 43 1.96 16.75 -1.38
N LEU A 44 2.96 16.22 -0.67
CA LEU A 44 3.19 14.77 -0.55
C LEU A 44 1.98 14.06 0.08
N ARG A 45 1.44 14.63 1.17
CA ARG A 45 0.23 14.12 1.84
C ARG A 45 -0.99 14.21 0.92
N ALA A 46 -1.18 15.33 0.24
CA ALA A 46 -2.28 15.53 -0.72
C ALA A 46 -2.22 14.53 -1.87
N LYS A 47 -1.01 14.15 -2.32
CA LYS A 47 -0.84 13.15 -3.37
C LYS A 47 -1.48 11.81 -3.02
N THR A 48 -1.45 11.41 -1.75
CA THR A 48 -2.16 10.21 -1.28
C THR A 48 -3.67 10.32 -1.49
N GLY A 49 -4.24 11.50 -1.24
CA GLY A 49 -5.66 11.79 -1.48
C GLY A 49 -6.03 11.71 -2.96
N GLU A 50 -5.20 12.24 -3.85
CA GLU A 50 -5.38 12.14 -5.30
C GLU A 50 -5.39 10.67 -5.78
N LEU A 51 -4.45 9.85 -5.30
CA LEU A 51 -4.41 8.42 -5.66
C LEU A 51 -5.67 7.68 -5.19
N LYS A 52 -6.15 7.97 -3.96
CA LYS A 52 -7.41 7.41 -3.46
C LYS A 52 -8.58 7.83 -4.35
N GLN A 53 -8.71 9.12 -4.66
CA GLN A 53 -9.80 9.63 -5.50
C GLN A 53 -9.80 8.98 -6.89
N TYR A 54 -8.62 8.80 -7.50
CA TYR A 54 -8.49 8.08 -8.76
C TYR A 54 -9.00 6.64 -8.66
N ILE A 55 -8.53 5.88 -7.66
CA ILE A 55 -8.92 4.49 -7.43
C ILE A 55 -10.43 4.35 -7.19
N HIS A 56 -10.99 5.18 -6.31
CA HIS A 56 -12.41 5.15 -5.99
C HIS A 56 -13.27 5.56 -7.19
N GLY A 57 -12.86 6.58 -7.95
CA GLY A 57 -13.58 7.03 -9.13
C GLY A 57 -13.73 5.96 -10.22
N LEU A 58 -12.75 5.07 -10.36
CA LEU A 58 -12.80 3.98 -11.36
C LEU A 58 -13.85 2.91 -11.06
N VAL A 59 -14.19 2.70 -9.78
CA VAL A 59 -15.13 1.65 -9.35
C VAL A 59 -16.49 2.18 -8.96
N GLU A 60 -16.65 3.50 -8.87
CA GLU A 60 -17.84 4.16 -8.33
C GLU A 60 -19.12 3.67 -9.00
N LYS A 61 -19.15 3.67 -10.33
CA LYS A 61 -20.29 3.18 -11.12
C LYS A 61 -20.71 1.77 -10.72
N GLU A 62 -19.74 0.89 -10.55
CA GLU A 62 -20.02 -0.53 -10.32
C GLU A 62 -20.38 -0.77 -8.85
N ARG A 63 -19.84 0.03 -7.92
CA ARG A 63 -20.27 0.06 -6.52
C ARG A 63 -21.71 0.52 -6.38
N THR A 64 -22.10 1.62 -7.04
CA THR A 64 -23.48 2.08 -7.06
C THR A 64 -24.40 0.99 -7.60
N ARG A 65 -23.99 0.30 -8.68
CA ARG A 65 -24.77 -0.83 -9.23
C ARG A 65 -24.96 -1.96 -8.22
N VAL A 66 -23.91 -2.34 -7.47
CA VAL A 66 -24.01 -3.36 -6.43
C VAL A 66 -24.95 -2.92 -5.30
N GLU A 67 -24.88 -1.67 -4.87
CA GLU A 67 -25.77 -1.13 -3.83
C GLU A 67 -27.24 -1.12 -4.28
N GLU A 68 -27.51 -0.69 -5.52
CA GLU A 68 -28.85 -0.73 -6.11
C GLU A 68 -29.40 -2.15 -6.20
N LEU A 69 -28.58 -3.10 -6.67
CA LEU A 69 -28.96 -4.52 -6.73
C LEU A 69 -29.25 -5.07 -5.33
N LYS A 70 -28.38 -4.81 -4.35
CA LYS A 70 -28.59 -5.25 -2.96
C LYS A 70 -29.87 -4.66 -2.35
N ALA A 71 -30.17 -3.39 -2.61
CA ALA A 71 -31.38 -2.74 -2.13
C ALA A 71 -32.66 -3.31 -2.76
N SER A 72 -32.59 -3.78 -4.01
CA SER A 72 -33.75 -4.37 -4.70
C SER A 72 -34.17 -5.74 -4.13
N ILE A 73 -33.25 -6.49 -3.52
CA ILE A 73 -33.48 -7.87 -3.04
C ILE A 73 -34.69 -7.97 -2.11
N GLU A 74 -34.89 -7.00 -1.21
CA GLU A 74 -36.00 -7.01 -0.25
C GLU A 74 -37.37 -6.98 -0.93
N GLN A 75 -37.45 -6.37 -2.12
CA GLN A 75 -38.69 -6.18 -2.89
C GLN A 75 -38.85 -7.19 -4.03
N THR A 76 -37.83 -8.04 -4.26
CA THR A 76 -37.85 -9.07 -5.30
C THR A 76 -38.41 -10.38 -4.75
N GLU A 77 -39.29 -11.02 -5.53
CA GLU A 77 -39.81 -12.36 -5.24
C GLU A 77 -38.68 -13.39 -5.15
N MET A 78 -38.84 -14.39 -4.29
CA MET A 78 -37.75 -15.33 -3.97
C MET A 78 -37.18 -16.05 -5.22
N GLU A 79 -38.03 -16.33 -6.20
CA GLU A 79 -37.67 -17.03 -7.44
C GLU A 79 -36.76 -16.19 -8.35
N ASP A 80 -36.86 -14.85 -8.29
CA ASP A 80 -36.10 -13.92 -9.13
C ASP A 80 -34.82 -13.40 -8.45
N ARG A 81 -34.59 -13.72 -7.17
CA ARG A 81 -33.41 -13.27 -6.41
C ARG A 81 -32.11 -13.90 -6.89
N GLU A 82 -32.16 -15.11 -7.45
CA GLU A 82 -30.96 -15.83 -7.93
C GLU A 82 -30.22 -15.05 -9.02
N ASP A 83 -30.95 -14.44 -9.95
CA ASP A 83 -30.38 -13.60 -11.00
C ASP A 83 -29.72 -12.34 -10.44
N ILE A 84 -30.34 -11.72 -9.43
CA ILE A 84 -29.78 -10.54 -8.76
C ILE A 84 -28.48 -10.89 -8.05
N PHE A 85 -28.43 -12.00 -7.31
CA PHE A 85 -27.19 -12.44 -6.66
C PHE A 85 -26.10 -12.74 -7.68
N THR A 86 -26.44 -13.40 -8.79
CA THR A 86 -25.49 -13.65 -9.88
C THR A 86 -24.95 -12.35 -10.48
N GLU A 87 -25.78 -11.33 -10.64
CA GLU A 87 -25.33 -10.02 -11.12
C GLU A 87 -24.45 -9.29 -10.09
N ILE A 88 -24.77 -9.38 -8.80
CA ILE A 88 -23.94 -8.84 -7.71
C ILE A 88 -22.55 -9.47 -7.76
N ASP A 89 -22.45 -10.80 -7.76
CA ASP A 89 -21.17 -11.51 -7.78
C ASP A 89 -20.32 -11.13 -9.00
N ARG A 90 -20.96 -11.03 -10.17
CA ARG A 90 -20.30 -10.60 -11.41
C ARG A 90 -19.78 -9.17 -11.30
N THR A 91 -20.55 -8.28 -10.70
CA THR A 91 -20.20 -6.86 -10.57
C THR A 91 -19.11 -6.66 -9.51
N GLU A 92 -19.17 -7.39 -8.40
CA GLU A 92 -18.12 -7.41 -7.38
C GLU A 92 -16.80 -7.93 -7.93
N LYS A 93 -16.82 -9.00 -8.74
CA LYS A 93 -15.62 -9.45 -9.46
C LYS A 93 -15.04 -8.36 -10.37
N LYS A 94 -15.90 -7.65 -11.11
CA LYS A 94 -15.47 -6.54 -11.97
C LYS A 94 -14.82 -5.41 -11.16
N ILE A 95 -15.34 -5.11 -9.97
CA ILE A 95 -14.74 -4.13 -9.05
C ILE A 95 -13.33 -4.57 -8.65
N LEU A 96 -13.12 -5.85 -8.34
CA LEU A 96 -11.80 -6.39 -8.00
C LEU A 96 -10.80 -6.25 -9.17
N ASP A 97 -11.22 -6.60 -10.39
CA ASP A 97 -10.37 -6.46 -11.59
C ASP A 97 -9.99 -4.98 -11.85
N LEU A 98 -10.93 -4.06 -11.64
CA LEU A 98 -10.68 -2.62 -11.74
C LEU A 98 -9.71 -2.13 -10.66
N TYR A 99 -9.86 -2.61 -9.42
CA TYR A 99 -8.92 -2.29 -8.35
C TYR A 99 -7.52 -2.80 -8.65
N GLU A 100 -7.36 -4.05 -9.10
CA GLU A 100 -6.05 -4.59 -9.45
C GLU A 100 -5.36 -3.70 -10.49
N LYS A 101 -6.07 -3.33 -11.56
CA LYS A 101 -5.55 -2.43 -12.59
C LYS A 101 -5.19 -1.05 -12.02
N ALA A 102 -6.06 -0.45 -11.22
CA ALA A 102 -5.83 0.88 -10.65
C ALA A 102 -4.62 0.89 -9.70
N LEU A 103 -4.50 -0.14 -8.86
CA LEU A 103 -3.36 -0.29 -7.94
C LEU A 103 -2.05 -0.46 -8.70
N ASP A 104 -2.03 -1.26 -9.77
CA ASP A 104 -0.88 -1.40 -10.67
C ASP A 104 -0.48 -0.07 -11.29
N GLU A 105 -1.44 0.72 -11.78
CA GLU A 105 -1.19 2.02 -12.38
C GLU A 105 -0.58 3.01 -11.38
N VAL A 106 -1.07 3.04 -10.13
CA VAL A 106 -0.57 3.97 -9.11
C VAL A 106 0.63 3.47 -8.33
N LEU A 107 0.99 2.18 -8.42
CA LEU A 107 2.09 1.55 -7.66
C LEU A 107 3.38 2.37 -7.69
N PRO A 108 3.87 2.87 -8.85
CA PRO A 108 5.10 3.66 -8.90
C PRO A 108 5.06 4.91 -8.02
N LEU A 109 3.92 5.61 -8.00
CA LEU A 109 3.72 6.81 -7.20
C LEU A 109 3.54 6.46 -5.73
N ALA A 110 2.72 5.44 -5.42
CA ALA A 110 2.47 5.00 -4.06
C ALA A 110 3.77 4.55 -3.35
N PHE A 111 4.60 3.74 -4.02
CA PHE A 111 5.89 3.31 -3.46
C PHE A 111 6.86 4.47 -3.30
N SER A 112 6.84 5.43 -4.23
CA SER A 112 7.65 6.64 -4.13
C SER A 112 7.24 7.50 -2.94
N ILE A 113 5.93 7.63 -2.66
CA ILE A 113 5.41 8.36 -1.49
C ILE A 113 5.91 7.73 -0.19
N VAL A 114 5.81 6.41 -0.06
CA VAL A 114 6.27 5.70 1.15
C VAL A 114 7.79 5.84 1.31
N LYS A 115 8.56 5.66 0.24
CA LYS A 115 10.02 5.83 0.26
C LYS A 115 10.43 7.25 0.64
N GLU A 116 9.76 8.25 0.07
CA GLU A 116 10.04 9.66 0.36
C GLU A 116 9.65 10.02 1.80
N THR A 117 8.53 9.49 2.30
CA THR A 117 8.12 9.65 3.70
C THR A 117 9.17 9.07 4.65
N ALA A 118 9.65 7.85 4.37
CA ALA A 118 10.71 7.20 5.13
C ALA A 118 12.03 8.00 5.14
N LYS A 119 12.41 8.58 3.99
CA LYS A 119 13.55 9.49 3.87
C LYS A 119 13.38 10.75 4.73
N ARG A 120 12.20 11.37 4.71
CA ARG A 120 11.93 12.59 5.49
C ARG A 120 12.05 12.35 6.99
N PHE A 121 11.50 11.27 7.51
CA PHE A 121 11.66 10.91 8.93
C PHE A 121 13.11 10.57 9.29
N THR A 122 13.89 10.03 8.35
CA THR A 122 15.31 9.75 8.57
C THR A 122 16.14 11.03 8.63
N GLU A 123 15.84 12.00 7.76
CA GLU A 123 16.64 13.23 7.61
C GLU A 123 16.21 14.38 8.52
N ASN A 124 15.03 14.29 9.14
CA ASN A 124 14.48 15.35 9.97
C ASN A 124 13.97 14.80 11.30
N ALA A 125 14.30 15.48 12.40
CA ALA A 125 13.77 15.16 13.71
C ALA A 125 12.25 15.41 13.80
N GLU A 126 11.75 16.39 13.03
CA GLU A 126 10.35 16.76 12.99
C GLU A 126 9.85 16.99 11.57
N ILE A 127 8.61 16.57 11.30
CA ILE A 127 7.90 16.78 10.05
C ILE A 127 6.64 17.58 10.33
N THR A 128 6.54 18.77 9.72
CA THR A 128 5.39 19.66 9.87
C THR A 128 4.47 19.59 8.65
N VAL A 129 3.18 19.52 8.91
CA VAL A 129 2.07 19.43 7.95
C VAL A 129 0.86 20.19 8.48
N THR A 130 -0.08 20.54 7.60
CA THR A 130 -1.39 21.07 8.01
C THR A 130 -2.17 19.98 8.73
N ALA A 131 -2.68 20.32 9.92
CA ALA A 131 -3.41 19.41 10.78
C ALA A 131 -4.78 19.06 10.20
N THR A 132 -5.05 17.76 10.12
CA THR A 132 -6.35 17.14 9.85
C THR A 132 -6.98 16.67 11.16
N GLU A 133 -8.25 16.28 11.11
CA GLU A 133 -8.92 15.68 12.28
C GLU A 133 -8.28 14.37 12.74
N PHE A 134 -7.72 13.61 11.79
CA PHE A 134 -6.99 12.39 12.10
C PHE A 134 -5.70 12.69 12.88
N ASP A 135 -4.96 13.74 12.51
CA ASP A 135 -3.77 14.16 13.26
C ASP A 135 -4.15 14.58 14.70
N ARG A 136 -5.28 15.26 14.88
CA ARG A 136 -5.79 15.67 16.21
C ARG A 136 -6.17 14.47 17.06
N THR A 137 -6.80 13.46 16.44
CA THR A 137 -7.15 12.21 17.11
C THR A 137 -5.90 11.44 17.55
N LEU A 138 -4.88 11.36 16.68
CA LEU A 138 -3.61 10.74 17.03
C LEU A 138 -2.93 11.50 18.17
N ALA A 139 -2.84 12.83 18.11
CA ALA A 139 -2.19 13.65 19.13
C ALA A 139 -2.85 13.54 20.52
N ALA A 140 -4.12 13.10 20.59
CA ALA A 140 -4.78 12.84 21.87
C ALA A 140 -4.29 11.56 22.56
N THR A 141 -3.69 10.62 21.83
CA THR A 141 -3.35 9.28 22.32
C THR A 141 -1.92 8.83 22.03
N LYS A 142 -1.20 9.53 21.15
CA LYS A 142 0.14 9.21 20.68
C LYS A 142 1.09 10.36 20.98
N ASP A 143 2.29 10.03 21.40
CA ASP A 143 3.36 10.97 21.78
C ASP A 143 4.13 11.51 20.56
N PHE A 144 4.16 10.77 19.46
CA PHE A 144 4.89 11.12 18.25
C PHE A 144 4.28 12.24 17.40
N VAL A 145 3.11 12.76 17.76
CA VAL A 145 2.49 13.87 17.04
C VAL A 145 1.88 14.86 18.01
N ARG A 146 2.16 16.15 17.78
CA ARG A 146 1.56 17.25 18.52
C ARG A 146 0.88 18.24 17.58
N ILE A 147 -0.09 18.97 18.12
CA ILE A 147 -0.82 20.01 17.39
C ILE A 147 -0.39 21.39 17.87
N GLU A 148 0.04 22.24 16.95
CA GLU A 148 0.37 23.65 17.18
C GLU A 148 -0.45 24.52 16.22
N GLY A 149 -1.58 25.04 16.71
CA GLY A 149 -2.52 25.81 15.90
C GLY A 149 -3.16 24.99 14.77
N ASP A 150 -2.84 25.34 13.53
CA ASP A 150 -3.28 24.65 12.31
C ASP A 150 -2.28 23.59 11.81
N LYS A 151 -1.20 23.34 12.56
CA LYS A 151 -0.15 22.40 12.19
C LYS A 151 -0.18 21.14 13.05
N ALA A 152 0.13 20.02 12.42
CA ALA A 152 0.54 18.80 13.08
C ALA A 152 2.06 18.63 12.89
N ILE A 153 2.75 18.35 13.99
CA ILE A 153 4.21 18.17 14.01
C ILE A 153 4.48 16.75 14.46
N TYR A 154 5.00 15.94 13.54
CA TYR A 154 5.37 14.55 13.76
C TYR A 154 6.83 14.45 14.15
N GLN A 155 7.14 13.69 15.18
CA GLN A 155 8.50 13.35 15.59
C GLN A 155 8.99 12.11 14.86
N ASN A 156 10.30 12.02 14.63
CA ASN A 156 10.90 10.82 14.07
C ASN A 156 11.28 9.75 15.10
N HIS A 157 10.93 9.92 16.36
CA HIS A 157 11.12 8.93 17.40
C HIS A 157 9.86 8.79 18.26
N TRP A 158 9.64 7.58 18.78
CA TRP A 158 8.47 7.24 19.59
C TRP A 158 8.68 5.95 20.39
N ILE A 159 7.80 5.68 21.34
CA ILE A 159 7.77 4.39 22.02
C ILE A 159 7.04 3.37 21.15
N ALA A 160 7.76 2.34 20.69
CA ALA A 160 7.18 1.19 19.99
C ALA A 160 7.51 -0.11 20.74
N GLY A 161 6.50 -0.90 21.08
CA GLY A 161 6.69 -2.13 21.84
C GLY A 161 7.35 -1.92 23.21
N GLY A 162 7.24 -0.71 23.79
CA GLY A 162 7.83 -0.35 25.08
C GLY A 162 9.29 0.11 25.03
N SER A 163 9.90 0.23 23.84
CA SER A 163 11.24 0.80 23.66
C SER A 163 11.17 2.07 22.83
N GLU A 164 12.02 3.05 23.13
CA GLU A 164 12.19 4.21 22.26
C GLU A 164 12.87 3.79 20.96
N ILE A 165 12.21 4.10 19.83
CA ILE A 165 12.69 3.84 18.49
C ILE A 165 12.83 5.19 17.78
N THR A 166 13.98 5.41 17.15
CA THR A 166 14.18 6.50 16.20
C THR A 166 14.15 5.95 14.79
N TRP A 167 13.31 6.52 13.93
CA TRP A 167 13.26 6.20 12.52
C TRP A 167 14.55 6.61 11.82
N ASN A 168 15.27 5.64 11.26
CA ASN A 168 16.51 5.86 10.53
C ASN A 168 16.64 4.86 9.37
N MET A 169 15.59 4.78 8.54
CA MET A 169 15.45 3.76 7.52
C MET A 169 14.92 4.36 6.22
N ILE A 170 15.58 4.02 5.10
CA ILE A 170 15.17 4.41 3.74
C ILE A 170 15.14 3.14 2.89
N HIS A 171 14.10 2.97 2.07
CA HIS A 171 13.97 1.80 1.22
C HIS A 171 15.11 1.70 0.18
N TYR A 172 15.83 0.57 0.22
CA TYR A 172 16.75 0.14 -0.84
C TYR A 172 16.00 -0.39 -2.06
N ASP A 173 16.67 -0.43 -3.22
CA ASP A 173 16.07 -0.95 -4.45
C ASP A 173 15.57 -2.40 -4.27
N VAL A 174 16.33 -3.27 -3.59
CA VAL A 174 15.93 -4.66 -3.29
C VAL A 174 14.64 -4.76 -2.47
N GLN A 175 14.36 -3.77 -1.63
CA GLN A 175 13.13 -3.70 -0.85
C GLN A 175 11.93 -3.31 -1.70
N LEU A 176 12.15 -2.49 -2.75
CA LEU A 176 11.12 -2.21 -3.75
C LEU A 176 10.73 -3.48 -4.53
N PHE A 177 11.69 -4.36 -4.85
CA PHE A 177 11.38 -5.67 -5.43
C PHE A 177 10.49 -6.49 -4.50
N GLY A 178 10.87 -6.61 -3.22
CA GLY A 178 10.08 -7.31 -2.22
C GLY A 178 8.64 -6.78 -2.12
N GLY A 179 8.48 -5.45 -2.11
CA GLY A 179 7.17 -4.81 -2.07
C GLY A 179 6.29 -5.16 -3.28
N VAL A 180 6.85 -5.15 -4.49
CA VAL A 180 6.13 -5.54 -5.71
C VAL A 180 5.75 -7.02 -5.67
N VAL A 181 6.67 -7.90 -5.25
CA VAL A 181 6.42 -9.34 -5.13
C VAL A 181 5.24 -9.61 -4.19
N LEU A 182 5.21 -8.95 -3.03
CA LEU A 182 4.10 -9.06 -2.07
C LEU A 182 2.78 -8.52 -2.64
N HIS A 183 2.81 -7.37 -3.32
CA HIS A 183 1.61 -6.84 -3.97
C HIS A 183 1.07 -7.78 -5.06
N LYS A 184 1.94 -8.48 -5.79
CA LYS A 184 1.56 -9.51 -6.77
C LYS A 184 1.10 -10.84 -6.16
N GLY A 185 0.83 -10.89 -4.85
CA GLY A 185 0.35 -12.09 -4.17
C GLY A 185 1.37 -13.22 -4.09
N LYS A 186 2.67 -12.91 -4.25
CA LYS A 186 3.77 -13.88 -4.17
C LYS A 186 4.49 -13.77 -2.82
N ILE A 187 5.27 -14.79 -2.48
CA ILE A 187 6.12 -14.81 -1.28
C ILE A 187 7.46 -14.15 -1.61
N ALA A 188 7.81 -13.09 -0.89
CA ALA A 188 9.13 -12.47 -0.96
C ALA A 188 10.06 -13.13 0.09
N GLU A 189 10.93 -14.03 -0.36
CA GLU A 189 11.99 -14.59 0.49
C GLU A 189 13.10 -13.55 0.68
N MET A 190 13.33 -13.16 1.93
CA MET A 190 14.31 -12.14 2.31
C MET A 190 15.08 -12.57 3.55
N ALA A 191 16.39 -12.43 3.51
CA ALA A 191 17.27 -12.77 4.62
C ALA A 191 16.98 -11.92 5.86
N THR A 192 17.42 -12.38 7.03
CA THR A 192 17.34 -11.59 8.26
C THR A 192 18.22 -10.35 8.13
N GLY A 193 17.69 -9.18 8.50
CA GLY A 193 18.37 -7.89 8.34
C GLY A 193 18.01 -7.14 7.05
N GLU A 194 17.34 -7.75 6.07
CA GLU A 194 16.96 -7.06 4.82
C GLU A 194 15.75 -6.12 4.95
N GLY A 195 15.24 -5.92 6.18
CA GLY A 195 14.16 -4.95 6.45
C GLY A 195 12.77 -5.42 6.03
N LYS A 196 12.40 -6.68 6.31
CA LYS A 196 11.08 -7.25 6.00
C LYS A 196 9.89 -6.40 6.49
N THR A 197 9.95 -5.87 7.70
CA THR A 197 8.91 -5.00 8.26
C THR A 197 8.78 -3.70 7.45
N LEU A 198 9.91 -3.08 7.09
CA LEU A 198 9.93 -1.87 6.26
C LEU A 198 9.38 -2.14 4.85
N VAL A 199 9.71 -3.29 4.26
CA VAL A 199 9.20 -3.72 2.94
C VAL A 199 7.68 -3.83 2.95
N ALA A 200 7.09 -4.37 4.02
CA ALA A 200 5.64 -4.56 4.14
C ALA A 200 4.86 -3.24 4.07
N THR A 201 5.46 -2.10 4.45
CA THR A 201 4.79 -0.79 4.37
C THR A 201 4.42 -0.39 2.94
N LEU A 202 5.19 -0.84 1.93
CA LEU A 202 4.94 -0.54 0.51
C LEU A 202 3.60 -1.13 0.00
N PRO A 203 3.40 -2.47 0.01
CA PRO A 203 2.13 -3.06 -0.43
C PRO A 203 0.99 -2.77 0.55
N VAL A 204 1.25 -2.61 1.85
CA VAL A 204 0.20 -2.24 2.81
C VAL A 204 -0.37 -0.87 2.47
N PHE A 205 0.49 0.13 2.27
CA PHE A 205 0.07 1.47 1.87
C PHE A 205 -0.70 1.44 0.55
N LEU A 206 -0.15 0.78 -0.48
CA LEU A 206 -0.77 0.69 -1.81
C LEU A 206 -2.18 0.07 -1.73
N ASN A 207 -2.31 -1.13 -1.17
CA ASN A 207 -3.60 -1.84 -1.14
C ASN A 207 -4.63 -1.15 -0.24
N ALA A 208 -4.19 -0.46 0.82
CA ALA A 208 -5.06 0.32 1.69
C ALA A 208 -5.71 1.53 0.98
N LEU A 209 -5.20 1.97 -0.17
CA LEU A 209 -5.80 3.05 -0.96
C LEU A 209 -7.19 2.68 -1.51
N THR A 210 -7.55 1.39 -1.55
CA THR A 210 -8.90 0.94 -1.95
C THR A 210 -9.98 1.19 -0.89
N GLY A 211 -9.57 1.41 0.37
CA GLY A 211 -10.48 1.49 1.51
C GLY A 211 -11.02 0.15 2.02
N ASN A 212 -10.62 -0.98 1.43
CA ASN A 212 -11.12 -2.31 1.83
C ASN A 212 -10.36 -2.92 3.03
N GLY A 213 -9.35 -2.22 3.56
CA GLY A 213 -8.49 -2.70 4.65
C GLY A 213 -7.35 -3.62 4.18
N VAL A 214 -6.33 -3.75 5.03
CA VAL A 214 -5.19 -4.66 4.84
C VAL A 214 -4.86 -5.31 6.18
N HIS A 215 -4.73 -6.63 6.21
CA HIS A 215 -4.34 -7.36 7.41
C HIS A 215 -2.87 -7.74 7.36
N VAL A 216 -2.09 -7.24 8.32
CA VAL A 216 -0.70 -7.64 8.54
C VAL A 216 -0.70 -8.65 9.68
N VAL A 217 -0.26 -9.88 9.40
CA VAL A 217 -0.25 -10.98 10.38
C VAL A 217 1.18 -11.23 10.84
N THR A 218 1.39 -11.22 12.16
CA THR A 218 2.67 -11.56 12.79
C THR A 218 2.53 -12.82 13.64
N VAL A 219 3.65 -13.35 14.12
CA VAL A 219 3.66 -14.59 14.92
C VAL A 219 3.22 -14.40 16.37
N ASN A 220 3.13 -13.16 16.86
CA ASN A 220 2.66 -12.84 18.21
C ASN A 220 2.23 -11.37 18.35
N ASP A 221 1.49 -11.09 19.42
CA ASP A 221 0.92 -9.78 19.76
C ASP A 221 1.97 -8.70 20.00
N TYR A 222 3.13 -9.07 20.55
CA TYR A 222 4.22 -8.11 20.76
C TYR A 222 4.71 -7.52 19.43
N LEU A 223 4.95 -8.38 18.44
CA LEU A 223 5.33 -7.95 17.10
C LEU A 223 4.20 -7.21 16.41
N SER A 224 2.94 -7.64 16.59
CA SER A 224 1.79 -6.91 16.01
C SER A 224 1.73 -5.48 16.55
N LYS A 225 1.85 -5.33 17.88
CA LYS A 225 1.79 -4.04 18.54
C LYS A 225 2.96 -3.14 18.10
N ARG A 226 4.19 -3.64 18.21
CA ARG A 226 5.40 -2.89 17.82
C ARG A 226 5.37 -2.46 16.36
N ASP A 227 4.94 -3.33 15.45
CA ASP A 227 4.96 -3.02 14.01
C ASP A 227 3.76 -2.14 13.59
N SER A 228 2.73 -2.02 14.43
CA SER A 228 1.58 -1.12 14.22
C SER A 228 1.77 0.31 14.76
N GLU A 229 2.72 0.49 15.68
CA GLU A 229 3.06 1.76 16.34
C GLU A 229 4.10 2.54 15.52
#